data_AF-A0A1H5KFF5-F1
#
_entry.id   AF-A0A1H5KFF5-F1
#
_cell.length_a   1.000
_cell.length_b   1.000
_cell.length_c   1.000
_cell.angle_alpha   90.00
_cell.angle_beta   90.00
_cell.angle_gamma   90.00
#
_symmetry.space_group_name_H-M   'P 1'
#
loop_
_entity.id
_entity.type
_entity.pdbx_description
1 polymer ?
#
loop_
_entity_poly.entity_id
_entity_poly.type
_entity_poly.pdbx_seq_one_letter_code
_entity_poly.pdbx_strand_id
1 'polypeptide(L)'
;MGENKHIEELDIFAKKYIKEIKEESPSTDFTANIMNAILETKKADIYKATPLISKKVWFLLSAVLVTSILYVSRGTSLGWVKMPKVNLNFTDAIQLPKLFEGITISNTILYTCFLFTLMIFVQIYFLKGYFTRKINM
;
A
#
# COMPACT_ATOMS: atom_id res chain seq x y z
N MET A 1 51.45 -44.98 32.26
CA MET A 1 50.15 -45.64 31.99
C MET A 1 49.02 -45.05 32.86
N GLY A 2 49.01 -43.74 33.13
CA GLY A 2 48.12 -43.12 34.15
C GLY A 2 47.15 -42.03 33.66
N GLU A 3 47.45 -41.34 32.56
CA GLU A 3 46.63 -40.18 32.11
C GLU A 3 45.27 -40.54 31.52
N ASN A 4 45.14 -41.69 30.84
CA ASN A 4 43.87 -42.05 30.17
C ASN A 4 42.74 -42.44 31.14
N LYS A 5 43.04 -42.80 32.39
CA LYS A 5 42.01 -43.15 33.39
C LYS A 5 41.14 -41.95 33.80
N HIS A 6 41.75 -40.76 33.89
CA HIS A 6 41.01 -39.56 34.29
C HIS A 6 39.99 -39.11 33.22
N ILE A 7 40.26 -39.37 31.94
CA ILE A 7 39.37 -38.99 30.83
C ILE A 7 38.14 -39.90 30.82
N GLU A 8 38.32 -41.20 31.10
CA GLU A 8 37.24 -42.17 31.19
C GLU A 8 36.34 -41.91 32.40
N GLU A 9 36.92 -41.55 33.56
CA GLU A 9 36.15 -41.16 34.75
C GLU A 9 35.30 -39.90 34.51
N LEU A 10 35.84 -38.91 33.80
CA LEU A 10 35.11 -37.69 33.42
C LEU A 10 33.96 -37.97 32.45
N ASP A 11 34.15 -38.86 31.48
CA ASP A 11 33.08 -39.27 30.54
C ASP A 11 31.96 -40.06 31.24
N ILE A 12 32.32 -40.95 32.17
CA ILE A 12 31.37 -41.69 33.00
C ILE A 12 30.57 -40.73 33.89
N PHE A 13 31.22 -39.74 34.49
CA PHE A 13 30.57 -38.71 35.29
C PHE A 13 29.60 -37.86 34.46
N ALA A 14 30.04 -37.39 33.29
CA ALA A 14 29.20 -36.61 32.38
C ALA A 14 27.98 -37.42 31.90
N LYS A 15 28.17 -38.68 31.51
CA LYS A 15 27.07 -39.58 31.10
C LYS A 15 26.09 -39.85 32.22
N LYS A 16 26.56 -40.03 33.45
CA LYS A 16 25.69 -40.21 34.62
C LYS A 16 24.85 -38.96 34.87
N TYR A 17 25.45 -37.79 34.79
CA TYR A 17 24.77 -36.52 35.01
C TYR A 17 23.71 -36.25 33.93
N ILE A 18 24.05 -36.46 32.66
CA ILE A 18 23.11 -36.32 31.54
C ILE A 18 21.93 -37.28 31.67
N LYS A 19 22.15 -38.50 32.19
CA LYS A 19 21.11 -39.52 32.37
C LYS A 19 20.23 -39.29 33.60
N GLU A 20 20.73 -38.58 34.62
CA GLU A 20 19.94 -38.14 35.78
C GLU A 20 19.08 -36.91 35.50
N ILE A 21 19.41 -36.14 34.44
CA ILE A 21 18.54 -35.06 33.98
C ILE A 21 17.27 -35.69 33.41
N LYS A 22 16.12 -35.31 33.99
CA LYS A 22 14.81 -35.75 33.53
C LYS A 22 14.58 -35.24 32.12
N GLU A 23 14.26 -36.13 31.19
CA GLU A 23 13.94 -35.73 29.81
C GLU A 23 12.76 -34.76 29.81
N GLU A 24 13.02 -33.51 29.49
CA GLU A 24 11.98 -32.51 29.27
C GLU A 24 11.31 -32.81 27.93
N SER A 25 10.21 -33.55 27.98
CA SER A 25 9.38 -33.74 26.80
C SER A 25 8.65 -32.43 26.50
N PRO A 26 8.59 -31.98 25.24
CA PRO A 26 7.75 -30.85 24.88
C PRO A 26 6.31 -31.12 25.31
N SER A 27 5.57 -30.05 25.61
CA SER A 27 4.14 -30.20 25.93
C SER A 27 3.41 -30.92 24.80
N THR A 28 2.34 -31.63 25.14
CA THR A 28 1.48 -32.34 24.18
C THR A 28 1.00 -31.43 23.05
N ASP A 29 0.85 -30.14 23.35
CA ASP A 29 0.34 -29.12 22.44
C ASP A 29 1.43 -28.25 21.80
N PHE A 30 2.71 -28.60 21.97
CA PHE A 30 3.84 -27.81 21.46
C PHE A 30 3.72 -27.53 19.96
N THR A 31 3.43 -28.56 19.17
CA THR A 31 3.24 -28.44 17.72
C THR A 31 2.03 -27.56 17.38
N ALA A 32 0.93 -27.68 18.13
CA ALA A 32 -0.27 -26.86 17.93
C ALA A 32 0.01 -25.38 18.24
N ASN A 33 0.75 -25.10 19.32
CA ASN A 33 1.14 -23.74 19.70
C ASN A 33 2.07 -23.10 18.67
N ILE A 34 3.06 -23.83 18.16
CA ILE A 34 3.95 -23.34 17.10
C ILE A 34 3.16 -23.09 15.81
N MET A 35 2.30 -24.03 15.41
CA MET A 35 1.49 -23.88 14.20
C MET A 35 0.56 -22.66 14.31
N ASN A 36 -0.08 -22.45 15.47
CA ASN A 36 -0.92 -21.27 15.71
C ASN A 36 -0.10 -19.98 15.63
N ALA A 37 1.06 -19.92 16.28
CA ALA A 37 1.94 -18.74 16.23
C ALA A 37 2.41 -18.41 14.80
N ILE A 38 2.71 -19.43 13.99
CA ILE A 38 3.09 -19.27 12.58
C ILE A 38 1.89 -18.79 11.74
N LEU A 39 0.70 -19.34 11.97
CA LEU A 39 -0.49 -18.94 11.23
C LEU A 39 -0.90 -17.49 11.53
N GLU A 40 -0.79 -17.05 12.78
CA GLU A 40 -1.09 -15.66 13.15
C GLU A 40 -0.10 -14.67 12.54
N THR A 41 1.21 -14.96 12.62
CA THR A 41 2.24 -14.13 12.00
C THR A 41 2.12 -14.07 10.48
N LYS A 42 1.83 -15.21 9.83
CA LYS A 42 1.66 -15.27 8.37
C LYS A 42 0.41 -14.53 7.88
N LYS A 43 -0.69 -14.58 8.64
CA LYS A 43 -1.91 -13.79 8.34
C LYS A 43 -1.62 -12.29 8.44
N ALA A 44 -0.88 -11.84 9.45
CA ALA A 44 -0.58 -10.42 9.63
C ALA A 44 0.20 -9.80 8.45
N ASP A 45 1.08 -10.57 7.78
CA ASP A 45 1.83 -10.10 6.62
C ASP A 45 1.05 -10.20 5.29
N ILE A 46 0.23 -11.24 5.10
CA ILE A 46 -0.52 -11.43 3.85
C ILE A 46 -1.69 -10.43 3.75
N TYR A 47 -2.29 -10.02 4.86
CA TYR A 47 -3.46 -9.13 4.89
C TYR A 47 -3.13 -7.65 5.07
N LYS A 48 -1.94 -7.18 4.69
CA LYS A 48 -1.74 -5.74 4.47
C LYS A 48 -2.47 -5.34 3.20
N ALA A 49 -3.76 -5.06 3.34
CA ALA A 49 -4.59 -4.41 2.33
C ALA A 49 -4.01 -3.02 2.04
N THR A 50 -2.98 -3.00 1.20
CA THR A 50 -2.31 -1.79 0.76
C THR A 50 -3.29 -1.08 -0.18
N PRO A 51 -3.75 0.12 0.17
CA PRO A 51 -4.66 0.84 -0.70
C PRO A 51 -3.92 1.18 -1.99
N LEU A 52 -4.44 0.71 -3.14
CA LEU A 52 -3.90 0.93 -4.49
C LEU A 52 -3.56 2.41 -4.77
N ILE A 53 -4.32 3.31 -4.15
CA ILE A 53 -4.11 4.75 -4.18
C ILE A 53 -4.00 5.22 -2.73
N SER A 54 -2.86 5.85 -2.40
CA SER A 54 -2.64 6.43 -1.07
C SER A 54 -3.74 7.44 -0.71
N LYS A 55 -4.11 7.52 0.58
CA LYS A 55 -5.12 8.46 1.09
C LYS A 55 -4.82 9.92 0.69
N LYS A 56 -3.53 10.26 0.54
CA LYS A 56 -3.07 11.59 0.09
C LYS A 56 -3.46 11.88 -1.35
N VAL A 57 -3.35 10.87 -2.24
CA VAL A 57 -3.69 11.00 -3.66
C VAL A 57 -5.21 11.12 -3.84
N TRP A 58 -6.00 10.41 -3.02
CA TRP A 58 -7.45 10.59 -2.99
C TRP A 58 -7.88 12.03 -2.65
N PHE A 59 -7.20 12.66 -1.68
CA PHE A 59 -7.48 14.05 -1.33
C PHE A 59 -7.12 15.02 -2.46
N LEU A 60 -5.97 14.81 -3.11
CA LEU A 60 -5.56 15.60 -4.28
C LEU A 60 -6.57 15.48 -5.42
N LEU A 61 -7.05 14.27 -5.69
CA LEU A 61 -8.00 13.99 -6.75
C LEU A 61 -9.37 14.63 -6.48
N SER A 62 -9.83 14.56 -5.23
CA SER A 62 -11.04 15.26 -4.78
C SER A 62 -10.91 16.77 -4.92
N ALA A 63 -9.76 17.34 -4.57
CA ALA A 63 -9.51 18.78 -4.69
C ALA A 63 -9.56 19.24 -6.15
N VAL A 64 -8.87 18.53 -7.05
CA VAL A 64 -8.87 18.83 -8.49
C VAL A 64 -10.28 18.77 -9.08
N LEU A 65 -11.07 17.76 -8.69
CA LEU A 65 -12.44 17.59 -9.14
C LEU A 65 -13.34 18.74 -8.67
N VAL A 66 -13.26 19.11 -7.39
CA VAL A 66 -14.00 20.25 -6.83
C VAL A 66 -13.60 21.57 -7.50
N THR A 67 -12.31 21.80 -7.73
CA THR A 67 -11.83 22.99 -8.42
C THR A 67 -12.33 23.06 -9.87
N SER A 68 -12.32 21.94 -10.60
CA SER A 68 -12.88 21.88 -11.96
C SER A 68 -14.38 22.19 -11.97
N ILE A 69 -15.15 21.60 -11.05
CA ILE A 69 -16.60 21.86 -10.96
C ILE A 69 -16.87 23.34 -10.67
N LEU A 70 -16.15 23.94 -9.72
CA LEU A 70 -16.29 25.36 -9.38
C LEU A 70 -15.84 26.30 -10.51
N TYR A 71 -14.82 25.90 -11.27
CA TYR A 71 -14.33 26.65 -12.42
C TYR A 71 -15.37 26.70 -13.53
N VAL A 72 -15.96 25.54 -13.85
CA VAL A 72 -16.99 25.41 -14.88
C VAL A 72 -18.30 26.06 -14.46
N SER A 73 -18.73 25.85 -13.22
CA SER A 73 -20.03 26.35 -12.73
C SER A 73 -20.10 27.87 -12.67
N ARG A 74 -18.95 28.56 -12.63
CA ARG A 74 -18.91 30.02 -12.58
C ARG A 74 -19.06 30.70 -13.93
N GLY A 75 -18.99 29.99 -15.07
CA GLY A 75 -19.28 30.55 -16.41
C GLY A 75 -18.64 31.91 -16.73
N THR A 76 -17.56 32.28 -16.05
CA THR A 76 -17.05 33.66 -15.99
C THR A 76 -15.53 33.62 -16.16
N SER A 77 -15.05 34.33 -17.17
CA SER A 77 -13.65 34.65 -17.40
C SER A 77 -12.98 35.14 -16.11
N LEU A 78 -11.85 34.53 -15.77
CA LEU A 78 -11.13 34.65 -14.50
C LEU A 78 -10.61 36.10 -14.27
N GLY A 79 -11.44 37.00 -13.75
CA GLY A 79 -11.04 38.38 -13.42
C GLY A 79 -10.49 38.56 -12.00
N TRP A 80 -10.82 37.66 -11.05
CA TRP A 80 -10.60 37.89 -9.61
C TRP A 80 -9.73 36.88 -8.88
N VAL A 81 -9.29 35.80 -9.53
CA VAL A 81 -8.25 34.94 -8.94
C VAL A 81 -6.89 35.52 -9.31
N LYS A 82 -6.39 36.45 -8.49
CA LYS A 82 -4.98 36.83 -8.53
C LYS A 82 -4.15 35.66 -8.04
N MET A 83 -3.84 34.74 -8.96
CA MET A 83 -2.83 33.71 -8.77
C MET A 83 -1.56 34.39 -8.30
N PRO A 84 -0.95 34.01 -7.15
CA PRO A 84 0.35 34.53 -6.79
C PRO A 84 1.31 34.25 -7.94
N LYS A 85 2.12 35.24 -8.34
CA LYS A 85 3.15 35.07 -9.37
C LYS A 85 4.17 34.07 -8.86
N VAL A 86 3.89 32.78 -9.09
CA VAL A 86 4.87 31.73 -8.96
C VAL A 86 5.82 31.95 -10.13
N ASN A 87 7.02 32.48 -9.86
CA ASN A 87 8.06 32.62 -10.88
C ASN A 87 8.56 31.22 -11.24
N LEU A 88 7.78 30.52 -12.06
CA LEU A 88 8.15 29.25 -12.67
C LEU A 88 9.03 29.55 -13.88
N ASN A 89 10.28 29.94 -13.63
CA ASN A 89 11.30 30.21 -14.65
C ASN A 89 11.68 28.97 -15.50
N PHE A 90 10.88 27.89 -15.40
CA PHE A 90 10.96 26.64 -16.15
C PHE A 90 9.98 26.61 -17.34
N THR A 91 9.07 27.58 -17.47
CA THR A 91 8.11 27.62 -18.60
C THR A 91 8.74 28.02 -19.92
N ASP A 92 9.87 28.73 -19.92
CA ASP A 92 10.55 29.16 -21.15
C ASP A 92 11.24 27.98 -21.88
N ALA A 93 11.59 26.92 -21.13
CA ALA A 93 12.14 25.69 -21.69
C ALA A 93 11.06 24.74 -22.24
N ILE A 94 9.81 24.90 -21.78
CA ILE A 94 8.66 24.13 -22.24
C ILE A 94 7.88 25.05 -23.17
N GLN A 95 8.38 25.22 -24.39
CA GLN A 95 7.58 25.75 -25.49
C GLN A 95 6.47 24.74 -25.77
N LEU A 96 5.41 24.76 -24.94
CA LEU A 96 4.21 23.98 -25.18
C LEU A 96 3.68 24.51 -26.51
N PRO A 97 3.69 23.72 -27.59
CA PRO A 97 3.18 24.19 -28.86
C PRO A 97 1.75 24.69 -28.64
N LYS A 98 1.37 25.75 -29.36
CA LYS A 98 0.07 26.44 -29.33
C LYS A 98 -1.11 25.54 -29.77
N LEU A 99 -1.05 24.23 -29.50
CA LEU A 99 -2.03 23.21 -29.83
C LEU A 99 -3.40 23.45 -29.21
N PHE A 100 -3.46 24.25 -28.14
CA PHE A 100 -4.70 24.62 -27.45
C PHE A 100 -5.14 26.06 -27.75
N GLU A 101 -4.37 26.84 -28.51
CA GLU A 101 -4.80 28.17 -28.96
C GLU A 101 -5.86 28.00 -30.06
N GLY A 102 -7.11 28.30 -29.73
CA GLY A 102 -8.24 28.24 -30.67
C GLY A 102 -9.24 27.10 -30.41
N ILE A 103 -9.01 26.26 -29.39
CA ILE A 103 -9.98 25.21 -29.04
C ILE A 103 -11.10 25.84 -28.20
N THR A 104 -12.24 26.10 -28.83
CA THR A 104 -13.50 26.41 -28.14
C THR A 104 -14.13 25.13 -27.62
N ILE A 105 -14.04 24.91 -26.31
CA ILE A 105 -14.67 23.76 -25.63
C ILE A 105 -16.18 24.01 -25.55
N SER A 106 -16.98 23.15 -26.18
CA SER A 106 -18.43 23.19 -26.07
C SER A 106 -18.90 22.61 -24.73
N ASN A 107 -20.05 23.06 -24.23
CA ASN A 107 -20.64 22.54 -23.00
C ASN A 107 -20.88 21.02 -23.08
N THR A 108 -21.20 20.49 -24.27
CA THR A 108 -21.37 19.05 -24.49
C THR A 108 -20.08 18.26 -24.28
N ILE A 109 -18.95 18.76 -24.78
CA ILE A 109 -17.63 18.14 -24.57
C ILE A 109 -17.28 18.14 -23.08
N LEU A 110 -17.64 19.22 -22.38
CA LEU A 110 -17.42 19.37 -20.96
C LEU A 110 -18.24 18.34 -20.15
N TYR A 111 -19.55 18.23 -20.40
CA TYR A 111 -20.41 17.23 -19.74
C TYR A 111 -19.95 15.80 -20.05
N THR A 112 -19.53 15.54 -21.28
CA THR A 112 -19.00 14.24 -21.70
C THR A 112 -17.73 13.90 -20.92
N CYS A 113 -16.79 14.83 -20.84
CA CYS A 113 -15.53 14.63 -20.12
C CYS A 113 -15.76 14.41 -18.61
N PHE A 114 -16.70 15.16 -18.03
CA PHE A 114 -17.11 15.00 -16.64
C PHE A 114 -17.73 13.62 -16.35
N LEU A 115 -18.73 13.23 -17.14
CA LEU A 115 -19.40 11.94 -16.98
C LEU A 115 -18.45 10.77 -17.24
N PHE A 116 -17.58 10.89 -18.24
CA PHE A 116 -16.57 9.87 -18.55
C PHE A 116 -15.59 9.68 -17.39
N THR A 117 -15.13 10.78 -16.80
CA THR A 117 -14.27 10.76 -15.61
C THR A 117 -14.97 10.10 -14.43
N LEU A 118 -16.24 10.44 -14.16
CA LEU A 118 -17.06 9.80 -13.14
C LEU A 118 -17.19 8.29 -13.37
N MET A 119 -17.41 7.87 -14.62
CA MET A 119 -17.56 6.47 -14.98
C MET A 119 -16.29 5.67 -14.73
N ILE A 120 -15.11 6.25 -15.04
CA ILE A 120 -13.81 5.63 -14.72
C ILE A 120 -13.67 5.38 -13.22
N PHE A 121 -14.09 6.33 -12.37
CA PHE A 121 -14.07 6.12 -10.92
C PHE A 121 -14.95 4.96 -10.47
N VAL A 122 -16.17 4.87 -11.02
CA VAL A 122 -17.08 3.76 -10.73
C VAL A 122 -16.47 2.43 -11.18
N GLN A 123 -15.86 2.39 -12.37
CA GLN A 123 -15.18 1.20 -12.89
C GLN A 123 -14.03 0.78 -11.98
N ILE A 124 -13.19 1.71 -11.53
CA ILE A 124 -12.09 1.42 -10.59
C ILE A 124 -12.63 0.86 -9.26
N TYR A 125 -13.72 1.42 -8.73
CA TYR A 125 -14.35 0.94 -7.50
C TYR A 125 -14.87 -0.50 -7.67
N PHE A 126 -15.58 -0.78 -8.77
CA PHE A 126 -16.09 -2.11 -9.07
C PHE A 126 -14.97 -3.14 -9.24
N LEU A 127 -13.93 -2.77 -10.01
CA LEU A 127 -12.78 -3.64 -10.25
C LEU A 127 -12.02 -3.93 -8.95
N LYS A 128 -11.85 -2.91 -8.10
CA LYS A 128 -11.30 -3.08 -6.74
C LYS A 128 -12.12 -4.06 -5.92
N GLY A 129 -13.45 -3.93 -5.89
CA GLY A 129 -14.33 -4.85 -5.18
C GLY A 129 -14.21 -6.29 -5.68
N TYR A 130 -14.15 -6.48 -7.01
CA TYR A 130 -13.97 -7.79 -7.63
C TYR A 130 -12.63 -8.45 -7.24
N PHE A 131 -11.51 -7.74 -7.37
CA PHE A 131 -10.19 -8.27 -7.04
C PHE A 131 -10.01 -8.51 -5.53
N THR A 132 -10.51 -7.63 -4.67
CA THR A 132 -10.47 -7.87 -3.21
C THR A 132 -11.23 -9.16 -2.84
N ARG A 133 -12.37 -9.46 -3.48
CA ARG A 133 -13.11 -10.70 -3.22
C ARG A 133 -12.38 -11.94 -3.74
N LYS A 134 -11.70 -11.84 -4.89
CA LYS A 134 -10.93 -12.95 -5.49
C LYS A 134 -9.61 -13.25 -4.75
N ILE A 135 -9.00 -12.25 -4.13
CA ILE A 135 -7.71 -12.38 -3.42
C ILE A 135 -7.91 -12.73 -1.94
N ASN A 136 -9.05 -12.39 -1.33
CA ASN A 136 -9.42 -12.83 0.03
C ASN A 136 -10.12 -14.21 0.05
N MET A 137 -10.04 -14.99 -1.03
CA MET A 137 -10.44 -16.41 -1.09
C MET A 137 -9.21 -17.29 -0.89
#